data_AF-G7V6H4-F1
#
_entry.id   AF-G7V6H4-F1
#
_cell.length_a   1.000
_cell.length_b   1.000
_cell.length_c   1.000
_cell.angle_alpha   90.00
_cell.angle_beta   90.00
_cell.angle_gamma   90.00
#
_symmetry.space_group_name_H-M   'P 1'
#
loop_
_entity.id
_entity.type
_entity.pdbx_description
1 polymer ?
#
loop_
_entity_poly.entity_id
_entity_poly.type
_entity_poly.pdbx_seq_one_letter_code
_entity_poly.pdbx_strand_id
1 'polypeptide(L)'
;MRIAIKKGFIIFIIFMLLFALKSSPVMAYTKILSVPSSPFFIVAKFSRGLVESAHLRSPAGIQKLLPLEGSLLVGQRYTRFDMDKDMIKDILWVLTFRNPNNKQRGLQMWVGYSSRQKTIWVDICPVASTLWDTLPVSLNLPEGVLPYILPQLPGYDGLPPFGGAKTLTFICTIKLTNNGPKFVPQPEAYRQILKIAELVANSEQYPKRREAYSYLINDFKNLASGMPPTREALQSIQWKRILTLHWNN
;
A
#
# COMPACT_ATOMS: atom_id res chain seq x y z
N MET A 1 -66.42 -11.91 15.38
CA MET A 1 -65.55 -10.98 14.61
C MET A 1 -64.44 -10.28 15.44
N ARG A 2 -64.04 -10.79 16.63
CA ARG A 2 -62.97 -10.18 17.48
C ARG A 2 -61.62 -10.91 17.45
N ILE A 3 -61.57 -12.11 16.87
CA ILE A 3 -60.37 -12.99 16.92
C ILE A 3 -59.43 -12.75 15.73
N ALA A 4 -59.95 -12.33 14.57
CA ALA A 4 -59.14 -12.08 13.36
C ALA A 4 -58.22 -10.85 13.50
N ILE A 5 -58.66 -9.81 14.21
CA ILE A 5 -57.90 -8.55 14.41
C ILE A 5 -56.64 -8.80 15.25
N LYS A 6 -56.69 -9.73 16.23
CA LYS A 6 -55.52 -10.08 17.07
C LYS A 6 -54.42 -10.78 16.28
N LYS A 7 -54.75 -11.64 15.32
CA LYS A 7 -53.76 -12.38 14.52
C LYS A 7 -52.98 -11.45 13.57
N GLY A 8 -53.66 -10.50 12.92
CA GLY A 8 -53.01 -9.51 12.06
C GLY A 8 -52.06 -8.59 12.81
N PHE A 9 -52.43 -8.17 14.02
CA PHE A 9 -51.59 -7.33 14.88
C PHE A 9 -50.33 -8.06 15.37
N ILE A 10 -50.44 -9.34 15.72
CA ILE A 10 -49.29 -10.18 16.11
C ILE A 10 -48.34 -10.37 14.93
N ILE A 11 -48.86 -10.63 13.71
CA ILE A 11 -48.04 -10.74 12.50
C ILE A 11 -47.31 -9.42 12.19
N PHE A 12 -47.99 -8.28 12.35
CA PHE A 12 -47.39 -6.96 12.16
C PHE A 12 -46.26 -6.67 13.17
N ILE A 13 -46.46 -7.02 14.45
CA ILE A 13 -45.42 -6.91 15.48
C ILE A 13 -44.23 -7.80 15.16
N ILE A 14 -44.45 -9.06 14.75
CA ILE A 14 -43.38 -9.99 14.37
C ILE A 14 -42.61 -9.44 13.16
N PHE A 15 -43.30 -8.87 12.18
CA PHE A 15 -42.65 -8.28 11.00
C PHE A 15 -41.82 -7.04 11.36
N MET A 16 -42.33 -6.16 12.24
CA MET A 16 -41.60 -5.03 12.81
C MET A 16 -40.37 -5.48 13.60
N LEU A 17 -40.49 -6.53 14.42
CA LEU A 17 -39.40 -7.06 15.22
C LEU A 17 -38.31 -7.67 14.32
N LEU A 18 -38.70 -8.38 13.26
CA LEU A 18 -37.79 -8.92 12.25
C LEU A 18 -37.10 -7.80 11.44
N PHE A 19 -37.79 -6.69 11.17
CA PHE A 19 -37.20 -5.50 10.54
C PHE A 19 -36.20 -4.79 11.48
N ALA A 20 -36.54 -4.65 12.75
CA ALA A 20 -35.67 -4.05 13.78
C ALA A 20 -34.42 -4.92 14.07
N LEU A 21 -34.54 -6.25 13.98
CA LEU A 21 -33.40 -7.17 14.09
C LEU A 21 -32.46 -7.09 12.88
N LYS A 22 -32.93 -6.66 11.70
CA LYS A 22 -32.10 -6.40 10.52
C LYS A 22 -31.41 -5.04 10.53
N SER A 23 -31.88 -4.08 11.33
CA SER A 23 -31.17 -2.82 11.56
C SER A 23 -30.07 -3.01 12.60
N SER A 24 -29.02 -3.75 12.25
CA SER A 24 -27.75 -3.62 12.99
C SER A 24 -27.29 -2.15 12.90
N PRO A 25 -26.90 -1.50 14.01
CA PRO A 25 -26.37 -0.16 13.95
C PRO A 25 -25.20 -0.17 12.96
N VAL A 26 -25.28 0.66 11.93
CA VAL A 26 -24.16 0.87 11.03
C VAL A 26 -23.04 1.45 11.88
N MET A 27 -22.07 0.61 12.23
CA MET A 27 -20.90 1.02 13.02
C MET A 27 -20.07 1.97 12.15
N ALA A 28 -20.39 3.25 12.27
CA ALA A 28 -19.65 4.34 11.69
C ALA A 28 -18.73 4.93 12.76
N TYR A 29 -17.46 5.12 12.43
CA TYR A 29 -16.49 5.70 13.36
C TYR A 29 -15.47 6.55 12.61
N THR A 30 -14.85 7.49 13.33
CA THR A 30 -13.79 8.34 12.79
C THR A 30 -12.47 7.95 13.43
N LYS A 31 -11.40 7.86 12.63
CA LYS A 31 -10.05 7.60 13.10
C LYS A 31 -9.11 8.70 12.63
N ILE A 32 -8.26 9.16 13.54
CA ILE A 32 -7.13 10.02 13.22
C ILE A 32 -5.90 9.11 13.05
N LEU A 33 -5.28 9.18 11.88
CA LEU A 33 -4.06 8.48 11.52
C LEU A 33 -2.95 9.52 11.48
N SER A 34 -1.89 9.34 12.27
CA SER A 34 -0.79 10.29 12.37
C SER A 34 0.54 9.57 12.53
N VAL A 35 1.61 10.27 12.18
CA VAL A 35 2.98 9.89 12.54
C VAL A 35 3.38 10.78 13.73
N PRO A 36 4.05 10.26 14.77
CA PRO A 36 4.47 11.10 15.88
C PRO A 36 5.29 12.30 15.42
N SER A 37 4.98 13.48 15.96
CA SER A 37 5.63 14.76 15.64
C SER A 37 5.50 15.23 14.17
N SER A 38 4.56 14.68 13.38
CA SER A 38 4.28 15.21 12.04
C SER A 38 3.41 16.46 12.09
N PRO A 39 3.61 17.45 11.20
CA PRO A 39 2.73 18.63 11.11
C PRO A 39 1.40 18.33 10.40
N PHE A 40 1.16 17.08 10.01
CA PHE A 40 -0.02 16.65 9.27
C PHE A 40 -0.57 15.33 9.83
N PHE A 41 -1.84 15.05 9.55
CA PHE A 41 -2.52 13.81 9.90
C PHE A 41 -3.67 13.54 8.94
N ILE A 42 -4.17 12.31 8.92
CA ILE A 42 -5.31 11.90 8.10
C ILE A 42 -6.51 11.64 9.00
N VAL A 43 -7.63 12.30 8.71
CA VAL A 43 -8.92 12.02 9.32
C VAL A 43 -9.71 11.13 8.37
N ALA A 44 -9.95 9.88 8.77
CA ALA A 44 -10.69 8.91 7.98
C ALA A 44 -11.99 8.51 8.69
N LYS A 45 -13.10 8.57 7.97
CA LYS A 45 -14.40 8.04 8.39
C LYS A 45 -14.56 6.64 7.83
N PHE A 46 -15.03 5.73 8.68
CA PHE A 46 -15.25 4.34 8.33
C PHE A 46 -16.71 3.97 8.56
N SER A 47 -17.25 3.16 7.67
CA SER A 47 -18.56 2.52 7.81
C SER A 47 -18.41 1.03 7.53
N ARG A 48 -18.78 0.18 8.49
CA ARG A 48 -18.59 -1.29 8.40
C ARG A 48 -17.14 -1.68 8.07
N GLY A 49 -16.18 -0.93 8.61
CA GLY A 49 -14.74 -1.12 8.38
C GLY A 49 -14.21 -0.61 7.03
N LEU A 50 -15.07 -0.18 6.11
CA LEU A 50 -14.69 0.40 4.83
C LEU A 50 -14.47 1.90 4.98
N VAL A 51 -13.47 2.44 4.29
CA VAL A 51 -13.26 3.89 4.20
C VAL A 51 -14.45 4.51 3.48
N GLU A 52 -15.12 5.46 4.13
CA GLU A 52 -16.19 6.26 3.54
C GLU A 52 -15.64 7.60 3.02
N SER A 53 -14.70 8.19 3.74
CA SER A 53 -13.94 9.35 3.29
C SER A 53 -12.63 9.45 4.06
N ALA A 54 -11.62 10.05 3.44
CA ALA A 54 -10.33 10.32 4.07
C ALA A 54 -9.85 11.72 3.67
N HIS A 55 -9.38 12.49 4.65
CA HIS A 55 -8.90 13.85 4.44
C HIS A 55 -7.54 14.02 5.09
N LEU A 56 -6.56 14.45 4.30
CA LEU A 56 -5.27 14.91 4.79
C LEU A 56 -5.44 16.32 5.34
N ARG A 57 -5.06 16.53 6.60
CA ARG A 57 -4.95 17.86 7.21
C ARG A 57 -3.48 18.21 7.37
N SER A 58 -3.09 19.38 6.89
CA SER A 58 -1.73 19.90 6.93
C SER A 58 -1.77 21.43 7.08
N PRO A 59 -0.62 22.12 7.27
CA PRO A 59 -0.57 23.58 7.27
C PRO A 59 -1.03 24.20 5.95
N ALA A 60 -0.90 23.47 4.82
CA ALA A 60 -1.45 23.88 3.52
C ALA A 60 -2.98 23.72 3.39
N GLY A 61 -3.67 23.32 4.47
CA GLY A 61 -5.12 23.13 4.51
C GLY A 61 -5.54 21.66 4.49
N ILE A 62 -6.80 21.44 4.08
CA ILE A 62 -7.47 20.14 4.12
C ILE A 62 -7.68 19.64 2.69
N GLN A 63 -7.28 18.42 2.40
CA GLN A 63 -7.39 17.81 1.07
C GLN A 63 -8.03 16.43 1.16
N LYS A 64 -9.01 16.16 0.29
CA LYS A 64 -9.63 14.84 0.20
C LYS A 64 -8.66 13.86 -0.46
N LEU A 65 -8.54 12.65 0.10
CA LEU A 65 -7.68 11.59 -0.40
C LEU A 65 -8.50 10.57 -1.19
N LEU A 66 -8.28 10.53 -2.50
CA LEU A 66 -8.91 9.60 -3.44
C LEU A 66 -7.84 8.64 -4.00
N PRO A 67 -8.18 7.40 -4.41
CA PRO A 67 -9.49 6.76 -4.38
C PRO A 67 -9.59 5.75 -3.21
N LEU A 68 -9.65 6.24 -1.97
CA LEU A 68 -9.62 5.36 -0.79
C LEU A 68 -11.00 4.78 -0.45
N GLU A 69 -12.08 5.42 -0.91
CA GLU A 69 -13.44 5.02 -0.59
C GLU A 69 -13.74 3.57 -0.97
N GLY A 70 -14.48 2.87 -0.11
CA GLY A 70 -14.81 1.46 -0.26
C GLY A 70 -13.65 0.50 0.03
N SER A 71 -12.46 0.98 0.39
CA SER A 71 -11.31 0.13 0.70
C SER A 71 -11.20 -0.19 2.20
N LEU A 72 -10.56 -1.31 2.54
CA LEU A 72 -10.25 -1.72 3.91
C LEU A 72 -8.82 -1.27 4.29
N LEU A 73 -8.65 -0.45 5.33
CA LEU A 73 -7.33 -0.16 5.88
C LEU A 73 -6.80 -1.39 6.64
N VAL A 74 -5.70 -1.99 6.17
CA VAL A 74 -5.15 -3.24 6.75
C VAL A 74 -3.81 -3.06 7.44
N GLY A 75 -3.13 -1.93 7.23
CA GLY A 75 -1.83 -1.72 7.84
C GLY A 75 -1.27 -0.33 7.61
N GLN A 76 -0.33 0.04 8.46
CA GLN A 76 0.48 1.25 8.33
C GLN A 76 1.91 0.97 8.77
N ARG A 77 2.85 1.67 8.15
CA ARG A 77 4.27 1.67 8.54
C ARG A 77 4.88 3.01 8.15
N TYR A 78 5.83 3.50 8.93
CA TYR A 78 6.53 4.73 8.62
C TYR A 78 8.00 4.62 9.01
N THR A 79 8.81 5.49 8.41
CA THR A 79 10.16 5.77 8.86
C THR A 79 10.31 7.29 9.01
N ARG A 80 11.05 7.67 10.05
CA ARG A 80 11.48 9.04 10.31
C ARG A 80 12.98 9.03 10.18
N PHE A 81 13.52 9.98 9.44
CA PHE A 81 14.94 10.01 9.10
C PHE A 81 15.34 11.44 8.78
N ASP A 82 16.64 11.63 8.61
CA ASP A 82 17.19 12.93 8.28
C ASP A 82 17.71 12.89 6.83
N MET A 83 16.95 13.47 5.90
CA MET A 83 17.33 13.56 4.48
C MET A 83 18.21 14.77 4.22
N ASP A 84 17.95 15.88 4.92
CA ASP A 84 18.41 17.23 4.56
C ASP A 84 19.27 17.92 5.63
N LYS A 85 19.63 17.20 6.69
CA LYS A 85 20.45 17.60 7.86
C LYS A 85 19.84 18.72 8.68
N ASP A 86 18.52 18.88 8.65
CA ASP A 86 17.84 19.78 9.57
C ASP A 86 17.50 19.08 10.92
N MET A 87 17.00 19.84 11.90
CA MET A 87 16.64 19.28 13.21
C MET A 87 15.29 18.54 13.19
N ILE A 88 14.53 18.61 12.09
CA ILE A 88 13.16 18.11 11.99
C ILE A 88 13.14 16.91 11.05
N LYS A 89 13.01 15.71 11.61
CA LYS A 89 12.96 14.48 10.81
C LYS A 89 11.92 14.54 9.67
N ASP A 90 12.37 14.23 8.47
CA ASP A 90 11.55 13.89 7.32
C ASP A 90 10.75 12.62 7.57
N ILE A 91 9.67 12.43 6.82
CA ILE A 91 8.75 11.31 7.01
C ILE A 91 8.49 10.61 5.69
N LEU A 92 8.58 9.28 5.71
CA LEU A 92 8.02 8.42 4.69
C LEU A 92 7.01 7.48 5.36
N TRP A 93 5.73 7.65 5.04
CA TRP A 93 4.61 6.93 5.65
C TRP A 93 3.81 6.16 4.60
N VAL A 94 3.49 4.91 4.90
CA VAL A 94 2.78 4.00 3.99
C VAL A 94 1.54 3.48 4.68
N LEU A 95 0.39 3.65 4.02
CA LEU A 95 -0.89 3.08 4.41
C LEU A 95 -1.31 2.06 3.38
N THR A 96 -1.64 0.84 3.82
CA THR A 96 -2.05 -0.25 2.92
C THR A 96 -3.54 -0.46 3.01
N PHE A 97 -4.19 -0.44 1.86
CA PHE A 97 -5.62 -0.65 1.71
C PHE A 97 -5.91 -1.87 0.83
N ARG A 98 -6.88 -2.72 1.22
CA ARG A 98 -7.31 -3.88 0.44
C ARG A 98 -8.71 -3.68 -0.13
N ASN A 99 -8.95 -4.27 -1.29
CA ASN A 99 -10.28 -4.32 -1.88
C ASN A 99 -11.13 -5.35 -1.11
N PRO A 100 -12.32 -4.98 -0.60
CA PRO A 100 -13.17 -5.90 0.16
C PRO A 100 -13.65 -7.09 -0.68
N ASN A 101 -13.86 -6.89 -1.99
CA ASN A 101 -14.33 -7.92 -2.92
C ASN A 101 -13.18 -8.83 -3.40
N ASN A 102 -11.93 -8.36 -3.32
CA ASN A 102 -10.75 -9.15 -3.63
C ASN A 102 -9.60 -8.79 -2.69
N LYS A 103 -9.53 -9.49 -1.56
CA LYS A 103 -8.52 -9.24 -0.51
C LYS A 103 -7.07 -9.44 -0.99
N GLN A 104 -6.86 -10.13 -2.12
CA GLN A 104 -5.54 -10.27 -2.71
C GLN A 104 -5.08 -9.02 -3.45
N ARG A 105 -5.95 -8.03 -3.71
CA ARG A 105 -5.62 -6.79 -4.40
C ARG A 105 -5.94 -5.57 -3.55
N GLY A 106 -5.32 -4.46 -3.88
CA GLY A 106 -5.51 -3.21 -3.16
C GLY A 106 -4.61 -2.11 -3.68
N LEU A 107 -4.40 -1.11 -2.83
CA LEU A 107 -3.49 0.00 -3.08
C LEU A 107 -2.66 0.29 -1.83
N GLN A 108 -1.48 0.84 -2.05
CA GLN A 108 -0.72 1.55 -1.02
C GLN A 108 -0.78 3.04 -1.31
N MET A 109 -0.94 3.82 -0.26
CA MET A 109 -0.75 5.26 -0.27
C MET A 109 0.56 5.57 0.43
N TRP A 110 1.44 6.26 -0.27
CA TRP A 110 2.75 6.70 0.17
C TRP A 110 2.71 8.20 0.40
N VAL A 111 2.95 8.61 1.64
CA VAL A 111 3.00 10.00 2.05
C VAL A 111 4.45 10.33 2.39
N GLY A 112 5.07 11.16 1.56
CA GLY A 112 6.38 11.74 1.82
C GLY A 112 6.24 13.14 2.37
N TYR A 113 6.97 13.49 3.42
CA TYR A 113 7.05 14.85 3.93
C TYR A 113 8.50 15.27 4.07
N SER A 114 8.85 16.40 3.45
CA SER A 114 10.13 17.06 3.67
C SER A 114 9.96 18.28 4.57
N SER A 115 10.71 18.32 5.66
CA SER A 115 10.71 19.42 6.64
C SER A 115 11.28 20.69 6.05
N ARG A 116 12.47 20.62 5.44
CA ARG A 116 13.12 21.77 4.80
C ARG A 116 12.31 22.36 3.67
N GLN A 117 11.72 21.51 2.83
CA GLN A 117 10.88 21.98 1.72
C GLN A 117 9.45 22.30 2.13
N LYS A 118 9.04 21.95 3.35
CA LYS A 118 7.66 22.09 3.83
C LYS A 118 6.64 21.57 2.82
N THR A 119 6.94 20.38 2.30
CA THR A 119 6.19 19.79 1.19
C THR A 119 5.76 18.38 1.54
N ILE A 120 4.50 18.07 1.27
CA ILE A 120 3.93 16.72 1.33
C ILE A 120 3.64 16.24 -0.08
N TRP A 121 4.11 15.03 -0.40
CA TRP A 121 3.72 14.30 -1.60
C TRP A 121 2.87 13.11 -1.21
N VAL A 122 1.79 12.89 -1.94
CA VAL A 122 0.97 11.69 -1.80
C VAL A 122 0.96 10.95 -3.13
N ASP A 123 1.51 9.74 -3.10
CA ASP A 123 1.54 8.81 -4.22
C ASP A 123 0.67 7.60 -3.90
N ILE A 124 0.06 7.01 -4.92
CA ILE A 124 -0.62 5.74 -4.82
C ILE A 124 0.00 4.73 -5.79
N CYS A 125 0.03 3.48 -5.37
CA CYS A 125 0.47 2.38 -6.20
C CYS A 125 -0.36 1.12 -5.92
N PRO A 126 -0.58 0.25 -6.91
CA PRO A 126 -1.32 -0.98 -6.71
C PRO A 126 -0.53 -1.97 -5.85
N VAL A 127 -1.23 -2.79 -5.09
CA VAL A 127 -0.64 -3.94 -4.40
C VAL A 127 -1.44 -5.19 -4.69
N ALA A 128 -0.73 -6.32 -4.73
CA ALA A 128 -1.33 -7.63 -4.75
C ALA A 128 -0.61 -8.55 -3.77
N SER A 129 -1.26 -9.65 -3.39
CA SER A 129 -0.59 -10.72 -2.67
C SER A 129 0.47 -11.36 -3.58
N THR A 130 1.66 -11.58 -3.04
CA THR A 130 2.82 -12.16 -3.74
C THR A 130 3.44 -13.25 -2.87
N LEU A 131 4.37 -14.02 -3.42
CA LEU A 131 5.08 -15.04 -2.65
C LEU A 131 5.84 -14.43 -1.46
N TRP A 132 6.33 -13.19 -1.61
CA TRP A 132 7.01 -12.46 -0.55
C TRP A 132 6.21 -12.33 0.75
N ASP A 133 4.88 -12.27 0.67
CA ASP A 133 4.00 -12.16 1.86
C ASP A 133 3.99 -13.44 2.71
N THR A 134 4.45 -14.57 2.16
CA THR A 134 4.49 -15.87 2.84
C THR A 134 5.87 -16.25 3.35
N LEU A 135 6.90 -15.55 2.87
CA LEU A 135 8.28 -15.82 3.26
C LEU A 135 8.59 -15.09 4.59
N PRO A 136 9.19 -15.76 5.58
CA PRO A 136 9.57 -15.13 6.86
C PRO A 136 10.85 -14.31 6.68
N VAL A 137 10.81 -13.30 5.81
CA VAL A 137 11.96 -12.49 5.42
C VAL A 137 11.87 -11.14 6.09
N SER A 138 12.93 -10.79 6.82
CA SER A 138 13.20 -9.41 7.22
C SER A 138 14.35 -8.88 6.38
N LEU A 139 14.13 -7.74 5.72
CA LEU A 139 15.19 -7.04 4.98
C LEU A 139 15.82 -6.01 5.90
N ASN A 140 17.15 -6.07 6.06
CA ASN A 140 17.89 -5.00 6.71
C ASN A 140 18.02 -3.84 5.71
N LEU A 141 17.17 -2.83 5.88
CA LEU A 141 17.12 -1.65 5.03
C LEU A 141 17.77 -0.45 5.74
N PRO A 142 18.47 0.43 5.01
CA PRO A 142 18.95 1.69 5.56
C PRO A 142 17.80 2.55 6.10
N GLU A 143 18.13 3.44 7.04
CA GLU A 143 17.18 4.43 7.56
C GLU A 143 16.57 5.25 6.41
N GLY A 144 15.25 5.52 6.49
CA GLY A 144 14.54 6.26 5.45
C GLY A 144 14.18 5.47 4.18
N VAL A 145 14.50 4.17 4.13
CA VAL A 145 14.16 3.28 3.01
C VAL A 145 13.05 2.31 3.41
N LEU A 146 12.02 2.18 2.56
CA LEU A 146 10.95 1.20 2.72
C LEU A 146 10.78 0.37 1.44
N PRO A 147 10.41 -0.92 1.53
CA PRO A 147 10.24 -1.77 0.37
C PRO A 147 8.82 -1.61 -0.22
N TYR A 148 8.73 -1.51 -1.54
CA TYR A 148 7.49 -1.64 -2.30
C TYR A 148 7.57 -2.89 -3.17
N ILE A 149 6.57 -3.76 -3.11
CA ILE A 149 6.54 -5.01 -3.86
C ILE A 149 5.55 -4.84 -5.01
N LEU A 150 6.01 -5.05 -6.26
CA LEU A 150 5.13 -4.98 -7.42
C LEU A 150 4.06 -6.09 -7.35
N PRO A 151 2.81 -5.81 -7.77
CA PRO A 151 1.73 -6.80 -7.74
C PRO A 151 1.95 -7.98 -8.70
N GLN A 152 2.82 -7.81 -9.70
CA GLN A 152 3.14 -8.78 -10.72
C GLN A 152 4.60 -8.62 -11.16
N LEU A 153 5.14 -9.65 -11.80
CA LEU A 153 6.42 -9.56 -12.49
C LEU A 153 6.36 -8.51 -13.59
N PRO A 154 7.49 -7.83 -13.86
CA PRO A 154 7.62 -7.01 -15.07
C PRO A 154 7.33 -7.80 -16.33
N GLY A 155 6.92 -7.09 -17.39
CA GLY A 155 6.59 -7.67 -18.70
C GLY A 155 7.85 -8.10 -19.47
N TYR A 156 8.63 -9.02 -18.92
CA TYR A 156 9.87 -9.50 -19.51
C TYR A 156 9.61 -10.25 -20.82
N ASP A 157 10.20 -9.77 -21.90
CA ASP A 157 10.29 -10.42 -23.21
C ASP A 157 8.98 -11.05 -23.73
N GLY A 158 7.85 -10.38 -23.50
CA GLY A 158 6.53 -10.89 -23.93
C GLY A 158 6.04 -12.15 -23.19
N LEU A 159 6.68 -12.54 -22.09
CA LEU A 159 6.22 -13.63 -21.25
C LEU A 159 4.83 -13.35 -20.66
N PRO A 160 4.06 -14.40 -20.32
CA PRO A 160 2.77 -14.24 -19.67
C PRO A 160 2.86 -13.40 -18.38
N PRO A 161 1.83 -12.61 -18.04
CA PRO A 161 1.83 -11.85 -16.80
C PRO A 161 1.75 -12.81 -15.60
N PHE A 162 2.82 -12.84 -14.80
CA PHE A 162 2.86 -13.63 -13.59
C PHE A 162 2.65 -12.75 -12.36
N GLY A 163 1.71 -13.12 -11.49
CA GLY A 163 1.46 -12.46 -10.22
C GLY A 163 0.76 -13.39 -9.24
N GLY A 164 0.30 -12.84 -8.11
CA GLY A 164 -0.42 -13.59 -7.09
C GLY A 164 0.49 -14.29 -6.07
N ALA A 165 -0.13 -14.89 -5.06
CA ALA A 165 0.53 -15.38 -3.83
C ALA A 165 1.57 -16.51 -4.05
N LYS A 166 1.65 -17.09 -5.25
CA LYS A 166 2.63 -18.13 -5.61
C LYS A 166 3.77 -17.62 -6.50
N THR A 167 3.84 -16.31 -6.73
CA THR A 167 4.79 -15.69 -7.65
C THR A 167 5.68 -14.71 -6.90
N LEU A 168 7.00 -14.86 -7.04
CA LEU A 168 7.97 -13.86 -6.62
C LEU A 168 7.90 -12.68 -7.60
N THR A 169 7.84 -11.46 -7.09
CA THR A 169 7.76 -10.25 -7.92
C THR A 169 8.91 -9.29 -7.62
N PHE A 170 9.02 -8.23 -8.41
CA PHE A 170 10.06 -7.23 -8.22
C PHE A 170 9.84 -6.42 -6.94
N ILE A 171 10.91 -6.22 -6.16
CA ILE A 171 10.92 -5.34 -4.99
C ILE A 171 11.64 -4.04 -5.35
N CYS A 172 10.96 -2.91 -5.19
CA CYS A 172 11.53 -1.57 -5.25
C CYS A 172 11.94 -1.10 -3.86
N THR A 173 13.15 -0.58 -3.70
CA THR A 173 13.55 0.19 -2.51
C THR A 173 13.14 1.65 -2.69
N ILE A 174 12.24 2.13 -1.84
CA ILE A 174 11.68 3.49 -1.93
C ILE A 174 12.32 4.38 -0.87
N LYS A 175 12.77 5.56 -1.29
CA LYS A 175 13.29 6.62 -0.42
C LYS A 175 12.60 7.94 -0.75
N LEU A 176 12.47 8.83 0.24
CA LEU A 176 12.11 10.22 -0.05
C LEU A 176 13.25 10.91 -0.80
N THR A 177 12.88 11.73 -1.78
CA THR A 177 13.80 12.60 -2.51
C THR A 177 13.22 14.02 -2.51
N ASN A 178 13.95 14.97 -3.07
CA ASN A 178 13.47 16.34 -3.28
C ASN A 178 12.20 16.43 -4.15
N ASN A 179 11.82 15.36 -4.85
CA ASN A 179 10.62 15.27 -5.67
C ASN A 179 9.62 14.24 -5.13
N GLY A 180 9.62 14.03 -3.81
CA GLY A 180 8.80 13.04 -3.14
C GLY A 180 9.38 11.63 -3.18
N PRO A 181 8.60 10.62 -2.76
CA PRO A 181 9.08 9.26 -2.69
C PRO A 181 9.39 8.69 -4.09
N LYS A 182 10.51 7.98 -4.21
CA LYS A 182 11.03 7.45 -5.47
C LYS A 182 11.74 6.12 -5.26
N PHE A 183 11.79 5.33 -6.33
CA PHE A 183 12.67 4.18 -6.40
C PHE A 183 14.14 4.64 -6.39
N VAL A 184 14.89 4.17 -5.40
CA VAL A 184 16.34 4.43 -5.24
C VAL A 184 17.02 3.12 -4.89
N PRO A 185 17.82 2.53 -5.79
CA PRO A 185 18.51 1.26 -5.55
C PRO A 185 19.35 1.27 -4.25
N GLN A 186 19.23 0.20 -3.46
CA GLN A 186 20.07 -0.04 -2.27
C GLN A 186 20.86 -1.35 -2.46
N PRO A 187 22.12 -1.31 -2.92
CA PRO A 187 22.85 -2.52 -3.29
C PRO A 187 22.88 -3.61 -2.21
N GLU A 188 23.05 -3.23 -0.95
CA GLU A 188 23.07 -4.17 0.19
C GLU A 188 21.72 -4.85 0.45
N ALA A 189 20.62 -4.13 0.24
CA ALA A 189 19.27 -4.71 0.30
C ALA A 189 19.09 -5.71 -0.84
N TYR A 190 19.54 -5.37 -2.04
CA TYR A 190 19.43 -6.25 -3.21
C TYR A 190 20.30 -7.50 -3.11
N ARG A 191 21.46 -7.46 -2.43
CA ARG A 191 22.22 -8.68 -2.10
C ARG A 191 21.42 -9.64 -1.20
N GLN A 192 20.63 -9.14 -0.27
CA GLN A 192 19.75 -9.96 0.58
C GLN A 192 18.57 -10.54 -0.24
N ILE A 193 17.91 -9.68 -1.02
CA ILE A 193 16.76 -10.05 -1.87
C ILE A 193 17.18 -11.12 -2.90
N LEU A 194 18.35 -10.94 -3.54
CA LEU A 194 18.88 -11.84 -4.56
C LEU A 194 19.04 -13.27 -4.03
N LYS A 195 19.63 -13.45 -2.85
CA LYS A 195 19.81 -14.78 -2.24
C LYS A 195 18.48 -15.52 -2.09
N ILE A 196 17.44 -14.82 -1.68
CA ILE A 196 16.10 -15.40 -1.51
C ILE A 196 15.49 -15.72 -2.87
N ALA A 197 15.64 -14.81 -3.84
CA ALA A 197 15.11 -15.00 -5.18
C ALA A 197 15.72 -16.21 -5.89
N GLU A 198 17.04 -16.41 -5.77
CA GLU A 198 17.74 -17.57 -6.32
C GLU A 198 17.26 -18.88 -5.69
N LEU A 199 17.08 -18.93 -4.36
CA LEU A 199 16.54 -20.11 -3.68
C LEU A 199 15.14 -20.48 -4.18
N VAL A 200 14.24 -19.50 -4.31
CA VAL A 200 12.89 -19.72 -4.82
C VAL A 200 12.93 -20.18 -6.27
N ALA A 201 13.71 -19.51 -7.12
CA ALA A 201 13.77 -19.80 -8.55
C ALA A 201 14.31 -21.20 -8.85
N ASN A 202 15.28 -21.68 -8.06
CA ASN A 202 15.81 -23.03 -8.18
C ASN A 202 14.75 -24.11 -7.94
N SER A 203 13.71 -23.80 -7.17
CA SER A 203 12.58 -24.72 -6.91
C SER A 203 11.41 -24.58 -7.88
N GLU A 204 11.43 -23.60 -8.78
CA GLU A 204 10.31 -23.33 -9.70
C GLU A 204 10.19 -24.42 -10.75
N GLN A 205 9.03 -25.05 -10.85
CA GLN A 205 8.77 -26.15 -11.78
C GLN A 205 8.15 -25.70 -13.10
N TYR A 206 7.48 -24.54 -13.13
CA TYR A 206 6.82 -24.07 -14.34
C TYR A 206 7.81 -23.35 -15.27
N PRO A 207 8.10 -23.88 -16.49
CA PRO A 207 9.21 -23.40 -17.32
C PRO A 207 9.16 -21.89 -17.62
N LYS A 208 7.99 -21.36 -18.01
CA LYS A 208 7.86 -19.93 -18.33
C LYS A 208 8.03 -19.01 -17.12
N ARG A 209 7.69 -19.47 -15.91
CA ARG A 209 7.92 -18.70 -14.69
C ARG A 209 9.37 -18.79 -14.23
N ARG A 210 10.01 -19.94 -14.43
CA ARG A 210 11.46 -20.09 -14.22
C ARG A 210 12.24 -19.14 -15.13
N GLU A 211 11.83 -19.03 -16.39
CA GLU A 211 12.35 -18.04 -17.34
C GLU A 211 12.09 -16.60 -16.87
N ALA A 212 10.87 -16.25 -16.46
CA ALA A 212 10.59 -14.92 -15.90
C ALA A 212 11.44 -14.61 -14.64
N TYR A 213 11.74 -15.62 -13.82
CA TYR A 213 12.63 -15.48 -12.68
C TYR A 213 14.09 -15.29 -13.05
N SER A 214 14.57 -15.80 -14.20
CA SER A 214 15.95 -15.53 -14.64
C SER A 214 16.15 -14.03 -14.93
N TYR A 215 15.17 -13.39 -15.57
CA TYR A 215 15.13 -11.94 -15.77
C TYR A 215 15.04 -11.17 -14.45
N LEU A 216 14.15 -11.58 -13.54
CA LEU A 216 14.04 -10.98 -12.21
C LEU A 216 15.36 -11.06 -11.43
N ILE A 217 16.02 -12.22 -11.46
CA ILE A 217 17.32 -12.45 -10.81
C ILE A 217 18.38 -11.57 -11.44
N ASN A 218 18.40 -11.44 -12.76
CA ASN A 218 19.33 -10.55 -13.45
C ASN A 218 19.16 -9.09 -13.02
N ASP A 219 17.92 -8.62 -12.88
CA ASP A 219 17.65 -7.28 -12.36
C ASP A 219 18.14 -7.10 -10.91
N PHE A 220 17.89 -8.08 -10.04
CA PHE A 220 18.41 -8.03 -8.68
C PHE A 220 19.95 -8.09 -8.63
N LYS A 221 20.60 -8.83 -9.54
CA LYS A 221 22.07 -8.84 -9.68
C LYS A 221 22.59 -7.47 -10.10
N ASN A 222 21.97 -6.84 -11.10
CA ASN A 222 22.34 -5.49 -11.53
C ASN A 222 22.25 -4.51 -10.36
N LEU A 223 21.12 -4.51 -9.65
CA LEU A 223 20.89 -3.62 -8.51
C LEU A 223 21.85 -3.88 -7.34
N ALA A 224 22.17 -5.15 -7.06
CA ALA A 224 23.14 -5.55 -6.04
C ALA A 224 24.57 -5.09 -6.36
N SER A 225 24.87 -4.89 -7.65
CA SER A 225 26.14 -4.36 -8.17
C SER A 225 26.12 -2.85 -8.40
N GLY A 226 25.01 -2.16 -8.09
CA GLY A 226 24.86 -0.72 -8.30
C GLY A 226 24.52 -0.31 -9.75
N MET A 227 24.21 -1.27 -10.61
CA MET A 227 23.74 -1.04 -11.98
C MET A 227 22.21 -0.88 -12.01
N PRO A 228 21.67 -0.15 -13.00
CA PRO A 228 20.22 -0.03 -13.16
C PRO A 228 19.59 -1.38 -13.52
N PRO A 229 18.31 -1.60 -13.18
CA PRO A 229 17.56 -2.76 -13.66
C PRO A 229 17.16 -2.54 -15.12
N THR A 230 16.55 -3.57 -15.71
CA THR A 230 15.98 -3.52 -17.06
C THR A 230 14.92 -2.43 -17.21
N ARG A 231 14.68 -2.02 -18.46
CA ARG A 231 13.66 -1.04 -18.80
C ARG A 231 12.26 -1.56 -18.42
N GLU A 232 12.02 -2.85 -18.62
CA GLU A 232 10.78 -3.55 -18.31
C GLU A 232 10.45 -3.42 -16.83
N ALA A 233 11.43 -3.62 -15.95
CA ALA A 233 11.27 -3.43 -14.51
C ALA A 233 10.91 -1.98 -14.16
N LEU A 234 11.60 -0.99 -14.73
CA LEU A 234 11.31 0.43 -14.49
C LEU A 234 9.91 0.83 -14.97
N GLN A 235 9.49 0.36 -16.14
CA GLN A 235 8.16 0.64 -16.70
C GLN A 235 7.02 -0.01 -15.90
N SER A 236 7.32 -1.07 -15.16
CA SER A 236 6.35 -1.79 -14.34
C SER A 236 6.04 -1.08 -13.00
N ILE A 237 6.79 -0.03 -12.65
CA ILE A 237 6.56 0.77 -11.45
C ILE A 237 5.37 1.70 -11.67
N GLN A 238 4.18 1.25 -11.28
CA GLN A 238 2.92 1.98 -11.43
C GLN A 238 2.69 2.95 -10.25
N TRP A 239 3.43 4.04 -10.24
CA TRP A 239 3.31 5.09 -9.25
C TRP A 239 2.52 6.29 -9.79
N LYS A 240 1.48 6.70 -9.08
CA LYS A 240 0.67 7.87 -9.44
C LYS A 240 0.67 8.89 -8.33
N ARG A 241 1.19 10.08 -8.60
CA ARG A 241 1.01 11.23 -7.70
C ARG A 241 -0.42 11.70 -7.73
N ILE A 242 -1.04 11.79 -6.57
CA ILE A 242 -2.41 12.32 -6.41
C ILE A 242 -2.43 13.68 -5.73
N LEU A 243 -1.36 14.04 -5.01
CA LEU A 243 -1.29 15.30 -4.29
C LEU A 243 0.16 15.76 -4.12
N THR A 244 0.37 17.07 -4.24
CA THR A 244 1.55 17.77 -3.77
C THR A 244 1.05 18.99 -3.00
N LEU A 245 1.38 19.10 -1.72
CA LEU A 245 1.06 20.26 -0.90
C LEU A 245 2.33 20.92 -0.45
N HIS A 246 2.42 22.22 -0.68
CA HIS A 246 3.53 23.04 -0.25
C HIS A 246 2.99 24.20 0.56
N TRP A 247 3.71 24.59 1.60
CA TRP A 247 3.39 25.79 2.36
C TRP A 247 4.65 26.56 2.72
N ASN A 248 4.51 27.88 2.65
CA ASN A 248 5.47 28.81 3.24
C ASN A 248 5.01 29.14 4.66
N ASN A 249 5.96 29.53 5.51
CA ASN A 249 5.58 30.19 6.77
C ASN A 249 5.09 31.59 6.47
#